data_AF-A0A5B1QP00-F1
#
_entry.id   AF-A0A5B1QP00-F1
#
_cell.length_a   1.000
_cell.length_b   1.000
_cell.length_c   1.000
_cell.angle_alpha   90.00
_cell.angle_beta   90.00
_cell.angle_gamma   90.00
#
_symmetry.space_group_name_H-M   'P 1'
#
loop_
_entity.id
_entity.type
_entity.pdbx_description
1 polymer ?
#
loop_
_entity_poly.entity_id
_entity_poly.type
_entity_poly.pdbx_seq_one_letter_code
_entity_poly.pdbx_strand_id
1 'polypeptide(L)'
;MEERYEGDSAAKSRRSEVTLCGECECALRNNRVPKHSLANDLYRGQLPEGLRDITWVEEMVCCIYRTNAYVTRLYQTSDDQDPLVLHGNTCAHHTNIVSTARVLPRTPADVNGLMSVVFVGPGKLKTSSLRNMFYVRKEKIWNLLTWLKQHNPMYKDIVLDRDVLDLFPEDGSLPGIDGRIIYNR
;
A
#
# COMPACT_ATOMS: atom_id res chain seq x y z
N MET A 1 -17.89 10.29 -54.04
CA MET A 1 -18.79 10.90 -53.04
C MET A 1 -17.88 11.41 -51.95
N GLU A 2 -17.35 12.60 -52.18
CA GLU A 2 -16.45 13.34 -51.29
C GLU A 2 -17.34 14.16 -50.35
N GLU A 3 -17.23 13.96 -49.04
CA GLU A 3 -17.71 14.94 -48.07
C GLU A 3 -16.53 15.78 -47.60
N ARG A 4 -16.50 17.02 -48.10
CA ARG A 4 -15.64 18.10 -47.64
C ARG A 4 -16.06 18.50 -46.23
N TYR A 5 -15.19 18.30 -45.25
CA TYR A 5 -15.27 18.98 -43.97
C TYR A 5 -14.42 20.25 -44.06
N GLU A 6 -15.06 21.37 -44.37
CA GLU A 6 -14.47 22.70 -44.29
C GLU A 6 -14.21 23.05 -42.82
N GLY A 7 -13.04 23.62 -42.57
CA GLY A 7 -12.49 23.79 -41.23
C GLY A 7 -13.19 24.84 -40.38
N ASP A 8 -12.96 24.73 -39.07
CA ASP A 8 -12.92 25.89 -38.20
C ASP A 8 -11.67 25.81 -37.31
N SER A 9 -10.62 26.48 -37.78
CA SER A 9 -9.36 26.68 -37.11
C SER A 9 -9.50 27.82 -36.10
N ALA A 10 -9.72 27.49 -34.83
CA ALA A 10 -9.49 28.38 -33.70
C ALA A 10 -9.06 27.55 -32.47
N ALA A 11 -7.77 27.50 -32.20
CA ALA A 11 -7.23 27.00 -30.93
C ALA A 11 -7.68 27.96 -29.81
N LYS A 12 -8.86 27.72 -29.23
CA LYS A 12 -9.33 28.42 -28.03
C LYS A 12 -8.34 28.15 -26.90
N SER A 13 -7.53 29.16 -26.56
CA SER A 13 -6.68 29.16 -25.36
C SER A 13 -7.58 28.91 -24.14
N ARG A 14 -7.51 27.70 -23.59
CA ARG A 14 -8.21 27.35 -22.36
C ARG A 14 -7.48 28.04 -21.22
N ARG A 15 -8.10 29.08 -20.68
CA ARG A 15 -7.63 29.74 -19.47
C ARG A 15 -7.87 28.78 -18.30
N SER A 16 -6.79 28.20 -17.78
CA SER A 16 -6.83 27.35 -16.59
C SER A 16 -6.40 28.17 -15.38
N GLU A 17 -7.23 28.19 -14.35
CA GLU A 17 -6.93 28.78 -13.06
C GLU A 17 -6.51 27.67 -12.10
N VAL A 18 -5.38 27.86 -11.41
CA VAL A 18 -4.84 26.88 -10.45
C VAL A 18 -4.53 27.62 -9.14
N THR A 19 -5.14 27.17 -8.06
CA THR A 19 -4.84 27.67 -6.71
C THR A 19 -3.67 26.88 -6.14
N LEU A 20 -2.64 27.60 -5.68
CA LEU A 20 -1.43 27.01 -5.10
C LEU A 20 -1.30 27.46 -3.63
N CYS A 21 -0.75 26.58 -2.78
CA CYS A 21 -0.29 27.03 -1.46
C CYS A 21 1.00 27.87 -1.61
N GLY A 22 1.31 28.69 -0.60
CA GLY A 22 2.47 29.59 -0.65
C GLY A 22 3.81 28.87 -0.85
N GLU A 23 3.96 27.64 -0.34
CA GLU A 23 5.17 26.83 -0.54
C GLU A 23 5.32 26.39 -2.01
N CYS A 24 4.24 25.90 -2.62
CA CYS A 24 4.25 25.49 -4.02
C CYS A 24 4.45 26.69 -4.95
N GLU A 25 3.81 27.82 -4.67
CA GLU A 25 4.02 29.06 -5.43
C GLU A 25 5.47 29.55 -5.32
N CYS A 26 6.03 29.57 -4.11
CA CYS A 26 7.42 29.96 -3.89
C CYS A 26 8.39 29.06 -4.66
N ALA A 27 8.18 27.74 -4.65
CA ALA A 27 9.00 26.81 -5.42
C ALA A 27 8.93 27.11 -6.92
N LEU A 28 7.71 27.27 -7.46
CA LEU A 28 7.50 27.55 -8.89
C LEU A 28 8.09 28.89 -9.32
N ARG A 29 7.92 29.96 -8.53
CA ARG A 29 8.55 31.27 -8.79
C ARG A 29 10.07 31.20 -8.86
N ASN A 30 10.66 30.26 -8.11
CA ASN A 30 12.11 30.01 -8.11
C ASN A 30 12.54 28.96 -9.16
N ASN A 31 11.68 28.60 -10.12
CA ASN A 31 11.91 27.54 -11.12
C ASN A 31 12.30 26.18 -10.50
N ARG A 32 11.76 25.88 -9.31
CA ARG A 32 11.92 24.60 -8.63
C ARG A 32 10.61 23.82 -8.66
N VAL A 33 10.70 22.50 -8.81
CA VAL A 33 9.55 21.61 -8.72
C VAL A 33 9.05 21.62 -7.26
N PRO A 34 7.76 21.88 -6.99
CA PRO A 34 7.25 21.86 -5.63
C PRO A 34 7.48 20.52 -4.96
N LYS A 35 7.90 20.55 -3.70
CA LYS A 35 8.31 19.37 -2.93
C LYS A 35 7.26 18.25 -2.94
N HIS A 36 5.98 18.62 -2.89
CA HIS A 36 4.84 17.70 -2.83
C HIS A 36 4.08 17.57 -4.15
N SER A 37 4.61 18.13 -5.24
CA SER A 37 3.99 17.96 -6.57
C SER A 37 4.21 16.55 -7.09
N LEU A 38 3.23 16.05 -7.86
CA LEU A 38 3.34 14.78 -8.58
C LEU A 38 4.54 14.73 -9.52
N ALA A 39 4.93 15.89 -10.08
CA ALA A 39 6.10 16.06 -10.93
C ALA A 39 7.45 15.88 -10.19
N ASN A 40 7.45 15.85 -8.86
CA ASN A 40 8.63 15.59 -8.04
C ASN A 40 8.83 14.08 -7.80
N ASP A 41 8.62 13.26 -8.83
CA ASP A 41 8.65 11.79 -8.76
C ASP A 41 7.75 11.16 -7.68
N LEU A 42 6.74 11.93 -7.22
CA LEU A 42 5.76 11.47 -6.23
C LEU A 42 4.60 10.72 -6.89
N TYR A 43 4.44 10.84 -8.21
CA TYR A 43 3.50 10.04 -8.97
C TYR A 43 4.13 8.70 -9.37
N ARG A 44 3.64 7.61 -8.76
CA ARG A 44 4.18 6.26 -8.99
C ARG A 44 3.54 5.51 -10.17
N GLY A 45 2.58 6.14 -10.85
CA GLY A 45 1.87 5.55 -11.99
C GLY A 45 1.05 4.32 -11.62
N GLN A 46 0.70 3.53 -12.64
CA GLN A 46 0.07 2.23 -12.47
C GLN A 46 1.14 1.14 -12.45
N LEU A 47 0.97 0.16 -11.56
CA LEU A 47 1.77 -1.06 -11.59
C LEU A 47 1.49 -1.87 -12.87
N PRO A 48 2.47 -2.67 -13.35
CA PRO A 48 2.27 -3.56 -14.49
C PRO A 48 1.14 -4.54 -14.21
N GLU A 49 0.51 -5.07 -15.26
CA GLU A 49 -0.73 -5.87 -15.18
C GLU A 49 -0.68 -6.97 -14.11
N GLY A 50 0.42 -7.71 -14.03
CA GLY A 50 0.63 -8.76 -13.04
C GLY A 50 0.89 -8.31 -11.59
N LEU A 51 0.94 -7.01 -11.30
CA LEU A 51 1.13 -6.44 -9.95
C LEU A 51 0.01 -5.45 -9.55
N ARG A 52 -1.03 -5.29 -10.39
CA ARG A 52 -2.15 -4.36 -10.11
C ARG A 52 -3.02 -4.79 -8.93
N ASP A 53 -3.03 -6.08 -8.63
CA ASP A 53 -3.78 -6.72 -7.56
C ASP A 53 -2.93 -6.96 -6.31
N ILE A 54 -1.82 -6.24 -6.15
CA ILE A 54 -0.96 -6.39 -4.98
C ILE A 54 -1.71 -5.99 -3.71
N THR A 55 -1.52 -6.77 -2.64
CA THR A 55 -2.15 -6.47 -1.36
C THR A 55 -1.32 -5.44 -0.60
N TRP A 56 -1.99 -4.68 0.27
CA TRP A 56 -1.29 -3.73 1.14
C TRP A 56 -0.27 -4.42 2.08
N VAL A 57 -0.48 -5.69 2.43
CA VAL A 57 0.50 -6.47 3.21
C VAL A 57 1.72 -6.84 2.36
N GLU A 58 1.51 -7.26 1.11
CA GLU A 58 2.61 -7.50 0.15
C GLU A 58 3.43 -6.21 -0.07
N GLU A 59 2.77 -5.05 -0.16
CA GLU A 59 3.45 -3.75 -0.22
C GLU A 59 4.27 -3.48 1.07
N MET A 60 3.68 -3.70 2.25
CA MET A 60 4.37 -3.52 3.53
C MET A 60 5.61 -4.41 3.68
N VAL A 61 5.54 -5.65 3.19
CA VAL A 61 6.68 -6.57 3.14
C VAL A 61 7.82 -5.99 2.29
N CYS A 62 7.49 -5.22 1.25
CA CYS A 62 8.45 -4.62 0.33
C CYS A 62 8.87 -3.19 0.74
N CYS A 63 8.35 -2.62 1.82
CA CYS A 63 8.64 -1.22 2.18
C CYS A 63 10.05 -1.03 2.77
N ILE A 64 10.84 -0.14 2.12
CA ILE A 64 12.12 0.35 2.65
C ILE A 64 11.91 1.10 3.96
N TYR A 65 10.95 2.01 4.02
CA TYR A 65 10.66 2.83 5.19
C TYR A 65 9.32 2.45 5.78
N ARG A 66 9.29 2.22 7.10
CA ARG A 66 8.06 2.02 7.85
C ARG A 66 8.01 3.04 8.98
N THR A 67 6.94 3.81 8.98
CA THR A 67 6.73 4.94 9.89
C THR A 67 5.38 4.88 10.59
N ASN A 68 4.56 3.88 10.29
CA ASN A 68 3.22 3.75 10.84
C ASN A 68 3.03 2.36 11.43
N ALA A 69 2.27 2.31 12.53
CA ALA A 69 1.64 1.11 13.05
C ALA A 69 0.16 1.08 12.61
N TYR A 70 -0.35 -0.11 12.36
CA TYR A 70 -1.68 -0.35 11.82
C TYR A 70 -2.53 -1.08 12.84
N VAL A 71 -3.63 -0.46 13.24
CA VAL A 71 -4.61 -1.05 14.15
C VAL A 71 -5.87 -1.32 13.36
N THR A 72 -6.16 -2.59 13.12
CA THR A 72 -7.38 -3.05 12.48
C THR A 72 -8.39 -3.39 13.55
N ARG A 73 -9.50 -2.67 13.61
CA ARG A 73 -10.60 -2.99 14.50
C ARG A 73 -11.67 -3.75 13.74
N LEU A 74 -11.96 -4.96 14.19
CA LEU A 74 -12.97 -5.84 13.62
C LEU A 74 -14.12 -6.03 14.61
N TYR A 75 -15.33 -5.95 14.10
CA TYR A 75 -16.57 -6.18 14.81
C TYR A 75 -17.26 -7.40 14.24
N GLN A 76 -17.72 -8.29 15.12
CA GLN A 76 -18.57 -9.40 14.75
C GLN A 76 -20.00 -9.20 15.25
N THR A 77 -20.96 -9.24 14.33
CA THR A 77 -22.39 -9.27 14.64
C THR A 77 -22.82 -10.67 15.08
N SER A 78 -23.82 -10.76 15.96
CA SER A 78 -24.38 -12.02 16.47
C SER A 78 -25.31 -12.74 15.48
N ASP A 79 -25.75 -12.03 14.44
CA ASP A 79 -26.62 -12.55 13.38
C ASP A 79 -25.77 -13.11 12.24
N ASP A 80 -25.77 -14.44 12.09
CA ASP A 80 -25.03 -15.16 11.06
C ASP A 80 -25.57 -14.93 9.64
N GLN A 81 -26.76 -14.33 9.48
CA GLN A 81 -27.37 -14.03 8.17
C GLN A 81 -26.99 -12.64 7.63
N ASP A 82 -26.31 -11.80 8.41
CA ASP A 82 -25.88 -10.48 7.98
C ASP A 82 -24.65 -10.60 7.04
N PRO A 83 -24.69 -10.08 5.79
CA PRO A 83 -23.50 -10.06 4.94
C PRO A 83 -22.32 -9.25 5.55
N LEU A 84 -22.58 -8.40 6.55
CA LEU A 84 -21.59 -7.65 7.34
C LEU A 84 -21.27 -8.31 8.70
N VAL A 85 -21.49 -9.63 8.83
CA VAL A 85 -21.13 -10.42 10.03
C VAL A 85 -19.75 -10.04 10.57
N LEU A 86 -18.78 -9.76 9.69
CA LEU A 86 -17.48 -9.21 10.06
C LEU A 86 -17.19 -7.93 9.30
N HIS A 87 -17.16 -6.80 9.99
CA HIS A 87 -16.83 -5.51 9.42
C HIS A 87 -15.81 -4.78 10.30
N GLY A 88 -15.19 -3.73 9.77
CA GLY A 88 -14.16 -3.03 10.52
C GLY A 88 -13.46 -1.93 9.75
N ASN A 89 -12.47 -1.35 10.40
CA ASN A 89 -11.62 -0.31 9.84
C ASN A 89 -10.16 -0.53 10.26
N THR A 90 -9.23 -0.04 9.44
CA THR A 90 -7.81 0.00 9.78
C THR A 90 -7.37 1.44 9.93
N CYS A 91 -6.83 1.77 11.10
CA CYS A 91 -6.21 3.06 11.39
C CYS A 91 -4.69 2.94 11.29
N ALA A 92 -4.05 3.90 10.63
CA ALA A 92 -2.59 4.02 10.60
C ALA A 92 -2.15 5.13 11.56
N HIS A 93 -1.29 4.79 12.51
CA HIS A 93 -0.76 5.70 13.50
C HIS A 93 0.74 5.90 13.27
N HIS A 94 1.17 7.15 13.16
CA HIS A 94 2.59 7.45 13.01
C HIS A 94 3.37 6.99 14.24
N THR A 95 4.46 6.28 14.02
CA THR A 95 5.41 5.87 15.03
C THR A 95 6.62 6.80 14.99
N ASN A 96 7.09 7.27 16.15
CA ASN A 96 8.32 8.07 16.26
C ASN A 96 9.62 7.26 15.99
N ILE A 97 9.49 6.07 15.43
CA ILE A 97 10.59 5.17 15.08
C ILE A 97 10.52 4.96 13.57
N VAL A 98 11.59 5.32 12.86
CA VAL A 98 11.74 5.04 11.43
C VAL A 98 12.52 3.74 11.30
N SER A 99 11.85 2.67 10.88
CA SER A 99 12.53 1.41 10.55
C SER A 99 12.89 1.41 9.06
N THR A 100 14.17 1.52 8.75
CA THR A 100 14.70 1.50 7.37
C THR A 100 15.30 0.12 7.06
N ALA A 101 14.83 -0.54 6.01
CA ALA A 101 15.39 -1.79 5.54
C ALA A 101 16.60 -1.56 4.64
N ARG A 102 17.63 -2.40 4.81
CA ARG A 102 18.72 -2.60 3.84
C ARG A 102 18.62 -3.93 3.10
N VAL A 103 17.83 -4.86 3.66
CA VAL A 103 17.53 -6.18 3.13
C VAL A 103 16.01 -6.30 3.03
N LEU A 104 15.52 -6.80 1.90
CA LEU A 104 14.10 -7.07 1.65
C LEU A 104 13.93 -8.47 1.03
N PRO A 105 12.77 -9.13 1.17
CA PRO A 105 11.56 -8.70 1.89
C PRO A 105 11.78 -8.54 3.41
N ARG A 106 10.90 -7.78 4.07
CA ARG A 106 10.82 -7.78 5.54
C ARG A 106 10.40 -9.16 6.03
N THR A 107 10.84 -9.57 7.23
CA THR A 107 10.38 -10.84 7.79
C THR A 107 8.89 -10.77 8.18
N PRO A 108 8.16 -11.91 8.23
CA PRO A 108 6.80 -11.91 8.76
C PRO A 108 6.71 -11.33 10.19
N ALA A 109 7.71 -11.62 11.04
CA ALA A 109 7.79 -11.09 12.39
C ALA A 109 7.88 -9.56 12.41
N ASP A 110 8.70 -8.98 11.53
CA ASP A 110 8.84 -7.53 11.38
C ASP A 110 7.52 -6.88 10.96
N VAL A 111 6.82 -7.47 10.00
CA VAL A 111 5.55 -6.92 9.47
C VAL A 111 4.46 -7.00 10.55
N ASN A 112 4.31 -8.16 11.19
CA ASN A 112 3.40 -8.34 12.32
C ASN A 112 3.68 -7.39 13.49
N GLY A 113 4.95 -6.99 13.72
CA GLY A 113 5.32 -6.06 14.77
C GLY A 113 4.72 -4.65 14.62
N LEU A 114 4.24 -4.31 13.43
CA LEU A 114 3.58 -3.03 13.14
C LEU A 114 2.07 -3.16 13.03
N MET A 115 1.50 -4.32 13.33
CA MET A 115 0.11 -4.64 13.06
C MET A 115 -0.56 -5.17 14.32
N SER A 116 -1.81 -4.78 14.54
CA SER A 116 -2.62 -5.28 15.64
C SER A 116 -4.06 -5.38 15.20
N VAL A 117 -4.71 -6.49 15.56
CA VAL A 117 -6.11 -6.73 15.22
C VAL A 117 -6.92 -6.69 16.51
N VAL A 118 -7.71 -5.65 16.71
CA VAL A 118 -8.63 -5.55 17.84
C VAL A 118 -9.96 -6.14 17.42
N PHE A 119 -10.32 -7.29 18.01
CA PHE A 119 -11.57 -7.97 17.72
C PHE A 119 -12.60 -7.68 18.82
N VAL A 120 -13.80 -7.28 18.42
CA VAL A 120 -14.96 -6.99 19.28
C VAL A 120 -16.13 -7.85 18.81
N GLY A 121 -16.59 -8.79 19.64
CA GLY A 121 -17.71 -9.64 19.26
C GLY A 121 -17.95 -10.79 20.24
N PRO A 122 -19.08 -11.51 20.08
CA PRO A 122 -19.50 -12.53 21.04
C PRO A 122 -18.65 -13.82 20.98
N GLY A 123 -17.91 -14.05 19.89
CA GLY A 123 -17.20 -15.29 19.61
C GLY A 123 -15.68 -15.16 19.50
N LYS A 124 -15.04 -16.24 19.04
CA LYS A 124 -13.65 -16.19 18.56
C LYS A 124 -13.64 -15.89 17.06
N LEU A 125 -12.80 -14.93 16.67
CA LEU A 125 -12.52 -14.66 15.28
C LEU A 125 -11.95 -15.91 14.59
N LYS A 126 -12.54 -16.30 13.46
CA LYS A 126 -12.01 -17.37 12.62
C LYS A 126 -10.81 -16.82 11.85
N THR A 127 -9.65 -17.47 11.96
CA THR A 127 -8.43 -17.13 11.20
C THR A 127 -8.67 -17.06 9.69
N SER A 128 -9.57 -17.89 9.16
CA SER A 128 -9.96 -17.84 7.74
C SER A 128 -10.53 -16.48 7.33
N SER A 129 -11.20 -15.76 8.23
CA SER A 129 -11.77 -14.44 7.97
C SER A 129 -10.69 -13.36 7.88
N LEU A 130 -9.54 -13.57 8.53
CA LEU A 130 -8.39 -12.69 8.42
C LEU A 130 -7.63 -12.86 7.12
N ARG A 131 -7.74 -14.02 6.47
CA ARG A 131 -7.07 -14.33 5.20
C ARG A 131 -7.33 -13.25 4.17
N ASN A 132 -8.57 -12.75 4.04
CA ASN A 132 -8.92 -11.76 3.01
C ASN A 132 -8.23 -10.40 3.20
N MET A 133 -7.84 -10.07 4.43
CA MET A 133 -7.27 -8.76 4.76
C MET A 133 -5.75 -8.83 4.92
N PHE A 134 -5.22 -9.92 5.47
CA PHE A 134 -3.80 -10.12 5.73
C PHE A 134 -3.18 -11.15 4.78
N TYR A 135 -3.67 -11.13 3.53
CA TYR A 135 -3.27 -12.05 2.47
C TYR A 135 -1.91 -11.69 1.87
N VAL A 136 -1.09 -12.71 1.60
CA VAL A 136 0.21 -12.58 0.94
C VAL A 136 0.45 -13.73 -0.04
N ARG A 137 1.11 -13.42 -1.15
CA ARG A 137 1.61 -14.37 -2.14
C ARG A 137 3.11 -14.18 -2.33
N LYS A 138 3.88 -15.25 -2.11
CA LYS A 138 5.34 -15.22 -2.20
C LYS A 138 5.81 -14.69 -3.55
N GLU A 139 5.22 -15.18 -4.63
CA GLU A 139 5.59 -14.80 -5.99
C GLU A 139 5.38 -13.30 -6.25
N LYS A 140 4.27 -12.73 -5.77
CA LYS A 140 3.96 -11.30 -5.94
C LYS A 140 4.96 -10.42 -5.20
N ILE A 141 5.35 -10.80 -3.98
CA ILE A 141 6.38 -10.11 -3.20
C ILE A 141 7.69 -10.07 -3.99
N TRP A 142 8.13 -11.21 -4.52
CA TRP A 142 9.37 -11.29 -5.27
C TRP A 142 9.33 -10.50 -6.59
N ASN A 143 8.23 -10.61 -7.32
CA ASN A 143 8.01 -9.90 -8.57
C ASN A 143 7.97 -8.38 -8.35
N LEU A 144 7.31 -7.92 -7.28
CA LEU A 144 7.30 -6.51 -6.90
C LEU A 144 8.72 -6.02 -6.57
N LEU A 145 9.47 -6.73 -5.74
CA LEU A 145 10.84 -6.32 -5.37
C LEU A 145 11.77 -6.25 -6.57
N THR A 146 11.68 -7.25 -7.46
CA THR A 146 12.48 -7.28 -8.69
C THR A 146 12.11 -6.12 -9.61
N TRP A 147 10.82 -5.84 -9.77
CA TRP A 147 10.34 -4.69 -10.55
C TRP A 147 10.80 -3.37 -9.94
N LEU A 148 10.69 -3.21 -8.62
CA LEU A 148 11.12 -2.01 -7.91
C LEU A 148 12.62 -1.78 -8.03
N LYS A 149 13.47 -2.82 -7.98
CA LYS A 149 14.92 -2.65 -8.22
C LYS A 149 15.23 -2.09 -9.61
N GLN A 150 14.45 -2.48 -10.62
CA GLN A 150 14.67 -2.04 -12.00
C GLN A 150 14.15 -0.63 -12.25
N HIS A 151 13.06 -0.23 -11.59
CA HIS A 151 12.33 1.00 -11.92
C HIS A 151 12.41 2.10 -10.86
N ASN A 152 12.87 1.80 -9.64
CA ASN A 152 12.94 2.74 -8.54
C ASN A 152 14.38 2.86 -8.00
N PRO A 153 15.03 4.03 -8.16
CA PRO A 153 16.40 4.26 -7.68
C PRO A 153 16.60 3.95 -6.19
N MET A 154 15.56 4.14 -5.36
CA MET A 154 15.62 3.87 -3.91
C MET A 154 15.86 2.39 -3.59
N TYR A 155 15.51 1.48 -4.50
CA TYR A 155 15.63 0.04 -4.32
C TYR A 155 16.92 -0.54 -4.91
N LYS A 156 17.69 0.26 -5.66
CA LYS A 156 18.88 -0.20 -6.41
C LYS A 156 19.88 -0.94 -5.52
N ASP A 157 20.17 -0.37 -4.35
CA ASP A 157 21.17 -0.87 -3.41
C ASP A 157 20.59 -1.80 -2.32
N ILE A 158 19.29 -2.07 -2.34
CA ILE A 158 18.65 -2.97 -1.39
C ILE A 158 19.05 -4.42 -1.71
N VAL A 159 19.48 -5.17 -0.71
CA VAL A 159 19.78 -6.61 -0.87
C VAL A 159 18.46 -7.38 -0.87
N LEU A 160 18.29 -8.29 -1.83
CA LEU A 160 17.12 -9.17 -1.87
C LEU A 160 17.49 -10.53 -1.28
N ASP A 161 16.77 -10.96 -0.25
CA ASP A 161 17.05 -12.17 0.51
C ASP A 161 15.97 -13.23 0.25
N ARG A 162 16.37 -14.36 -0.33
CA ARG A 162 15.46 -15.47 -0.62
C ARG A 162 15.13 -16.29 0.62
N ASP A 163 16.03 -16.39 1.58
CA ASP A 163 15.79 -17.15 2.80
C ASP A 163 14.67 -16.48 3.61
N VAL A 164 14.65 -15.14 3.63
CA VAL A 164 13.53 -14.38 4.23
C VAL A 164 12.24 -14.53 3.41
N LEU A 165 12.34 -14.57 2.08
CA LEU A 165 11.18 -14.82 1.21
C LEU A 165 10.54 -16.18 1.49
N ASP A 166 11.33 -17.21 1.80
CA ASP A 166 10.84 -18.56 2.07
C ASP A 166 10.11 -18.69 3.41
N LEU A 167 10.16 -17.67 4.27
CA LEU A 167 9.31 -17.57 5.45
C LEU A 167 7.83 -17.30 5.11
N PHE A 168 7.53 -16.88 3.87
CA PHE A 168 6.17 -16.60 3.41
C PHE A 168 5.53 -17.82 2.74
N PRO A 169 4.20 -17.99 2.84
CA PRO A 169 3.50 -19.02 2.09
C PRO A 169 3.46 -18.68 0.60
N GLU A 170 3.36 -19.69 -0.26
CA GLU A 170 3.12 -19.48 -1.70
C GLU A 170 1.87 -18.62 -1.92
N ASP A 171 0.79 -18.95 -1.20
CA ASP A 171 -0.51 -18.29 -1.28
C ASP A 171 -1.26 -18.47 0.05
N GLY A 172 -1.38 -17.43 0.87
CA GLY A 172 -2.03 -17.59 2.18
C GLY A 172 -2.05 -16.35 3.08
N SER A 173 -2.41 -16.57 4.34
CA SER A 173 -2.36 -15.52 5.37
C SER A 173 -0.92 -15.24 5.78
N LEU A 174 -0.63 -13.99 6.17
CA LEU A 174 0.64 -13.60 6.77
C LEU A 174 0.96 -14.50 7.98
N PRO A 175 2.09 -15.23 7.97
CA PRO A 175 2.46 -16.10 9.09
C PRO A 175 2.56 -15.33 10.41
N GLY A 176 1.91 -15.83 11.47
CA GLY A 176 1.94 -15.22 12.80
C GLY A 176 0.92 -14.11 13.07
N ILE A 177 0.07 -13.76 12.09
CA ILE A 177 -0.95 -12.72 12.28
C ILE A 177 -1.97 -13.05 13.36
N ASP A 178 -2.27 -14.33 13.56
CA ASP A 178 -3.19 -14.80 14.61
C ASP A 178 -2.72 -14.42 16.02
N GLY A 179 -1.40 -14.37 16.23
CA GLY A 179 -0.80 -13.93 17.50
C GLY A 179 -0.90 -12.43 17.75
N ARG A 180 -1.43 -11.65 16.79
CA ARG A 180 -1.64 -10.20 16.90
C ARG A 180 -3.10 -9.83 17.16
N ILE A 181 -3.96 -10.81 17.40
CA ILE A 181 -5.38 -10.60 17.73
C ILE A 181 -5.52 -10.28 19.23
N ILE A 182 -6.11 -9.13 19.51
CA ILE A 182 -6.49 -8.68 20.84
C ILE A 182 -8.01 -8.77 20.96
N TYR A 183 -8.50 -9.61 21.86
CA TYR A 183 -9.92 -9.74 22.14
C TYR A 183 -10.35 -8.67 23.13
N ASN A 184 -11.16 -7.72 22.68
CA ASN A 184 -11.78 -6.72 23.54
C ASN A 184 -13.20 -7.21 23.87
N ARG A 185 -13.41 -7.60 25.13
CA ARG A 185 -14.70 -8.09 25.64
C ARG A 185 -15.54 -6.93 26.15
#